data_AF-A0A2P9D2F5-F1
#
_entry.id   AF-A0A2P9D2F5-F1
#
_cell.length_a   1.000
_cell.length_b   1.000
_cell.length_c   1.000
_cell.angle_alpha   90.00
_cell.angle_beta   90.00
_cell.angle_gamma   90.00
#
_symmetry.space_group_name_H-M   'P 1'
#
loop_
_entity.id
_entity.type
_entity.pdbx_description
1 polymer ?
#
loop_
_entity_poly.entity_id
_entity_poly.type
_entity_poly.pdbx_seq_one_letter_code
_entity_poly.pdbx_strand_id
1 'polypeptide(L)'
;MTTVLTLILPLINMNKFVKEIKTFKRTILLKGSPAFKISVWFSGITVGLVWILFSEYNEPKNNNLFFKKKQADIFTNEEIEKWNKPYISDANNNSVLLNSNLTADEKRKQLLKEIK
;
A
#
# COMPACT_ATOMS: atom_id res chain seq x y z
N MET A 1 -18.43 21.67 48.92
CA MET A 1 -16.98 21.96 48.99
C MET A 1 -16.17 21.07 48.02
N THR A 2 -16.70 20.78 46.82
CA THR A 2 -16.07 19.88 45.83
C THR A 2 -15.97 20.51 44.44
N THR A 3 -16.78 21.52 44.15
CA THR A 3 -16.83 22.25 42.87
C THR A 3 -15.66 23.21 42.68
N VAL A 4 -15.06 23.70 43.76
CA VAL A 4 -13.91 24.62 43.71
C VAL A 4 -12.62 23.85 43.36
N LEU A 5 -12.47 22.61 43.83
CA LEU A 5 -11.27 21.81 43.60
C LEU A 5 -11.17 21.27 42.15
N THR A 6 -12.31 20.95 41.52
CA THR A 6 -12.37 20.45 40.13
C THR A 6 -12.07 21.53 39.08
N LEU A 7 -12.34 22.81 39.39
CA LEU A 7 -12.06 23.94 38.50
C LEU A 7 -10.60 24.43 38.58
N ILE A 8 -9.96 24.26 39.74
CA ILE A 8 -8.59 24.76 39.98
C ILE A 8 -7.52 23.75 39.52
N LEU A 9 -7.81 22.44 39.57
CA LEU A 9 -6.89 21.38 39.14
C LEU A 9 -6.39 21.53 37.67
N PRO A 10 -7.25 21.77 36.66
CA PRO A 10 -6.78 21.99 35.29
C PRO A 10 -6.00 23.30 35.15
N LEU A 11 -6.35 24.33 35.92
CA LEU A 11 -5.68 25.64 35.89
C LEU A 11 -4.25 25.58 36.47
N ILE A 12 -4.07 24.87 37.59
CA ILE A 12 -2.74 24.60 38.18
C ILE A 12 -1.87 23.80 37.22
N ASN A 13 -2.45 22.79 36.56
CA ASN A 13 -1.73 21.96 35.62
C ASN A 13 -1.30 22.78 34.38
N MET A 14 -2.19 23.62 33.83
CA MET A 14 -1.85 24.53 32.74
C MET A 14 -0.71 25.48 33.10
N ASN A 15 -0.72 26.09 34.29
CA ASN A 15 0.37 26.98 34.70
C ASN A 15 1.72 26.25 34.82
N LYS A 16 1.71 24.99 35.26
CA LYS A 16 2.92 24.15 35.27
C LYS A 16 3.42 23.85 33.85
N PHE A 17 2.52 23.44 32.95
CA PHE A 17 2.85 23.22 31.55
C PHE A 17 3.39 24.48 30.86
N VAL A 18 2.77 25.64 31.07
CA VAL A 18 3.23 26.91 30.49
C VAL A 18 4.63 27.28 31.01
N LYS A 19 4.92 27.04 32.30
CA LYS A 19 6.24 27.30 32.88
C LYS A 19 7.29 26.33 32.34
N GLU A 20 6.94 25.06 32.18
CA GLU A 20 7.79 24.05 31.54
C GLU A 20 8.06 24.37 30.07
N ILE A 21 7.03 24.75 29.30
CA ILE A 21 7.16 25.19 27.90
C ILE A 21 8.03 26.45 27.79
N LYS A 22 7.88 27.42 28.70
CA LYS A 22 8.71 28.63 28.71
C LYS A 22 10.17 28.33 29.02
N THR A 23 10.42 27.41 29.96
CA THR A 23 11.77 26.94 30.31
C THR A 23 12.37 26.14 29.16
N PHE A 24 11.59 25.25 28.55
CA PHE A 24 11.95 24.44 27.39
C PHE A 24 12.27 25.31 26.18
N LYS A 25 11.43 26.31 25.85
CA LYS A 25 11.70 27.27 24.76
C LYS A 25 13.04 27.99 24.97
N ARG A 26 13.38 28.35 26.21
CA ARG A 26 14.67 28.95 26.54
C ARG A 26 15.83 27.97 26.32
N THR A 27 15.69 26.70 26.70
CA THR A 27 16.75 25.69 26.56
C THR A 27 16.86 25.05 25.18
N ILE A 28 15.81 25.04 24.36
CA ILE A 28 15.87 24.60 22.95
C ILE A 28 16.74 25.56 22.12
N LEU A 29 16.62 26.87 22.39
CA LEU A 29 17.40 27.90 21.71
C LEU A 29 18.89 27.87 22.08
N LEU A 30 19.28 27.20 23.17
CA LEU A 30 20.69 26.98 23.50
C LEU A 30 21.23 25.81 22.67
N LYS A 31 21.98 26.17 21.61
CA LYS A 31 22.73 25.26 20.74
C LYS A 31 23.65 24.38 21.60
N GLY A 32 23.33 23.09 21.72
CA GLY A 32 24.09 22.12 22.51
C GLY A 32 23.32 21.43 23.64
N SER A 33 22.09 21.88 23.96
CA SER A 33 21.27 21.17 24.95
C SER A 33 20.93 19.75 24.50
N PRO A 34 20.74 18.79 25.42
CA PRO A 34 20.33 17.43 25.06
C PRO A 34 19.03 17.39 24.22
N ALA A 35 18.09 18.28 24.53
CA ALA A 35 16.85 18.43 23.77
C ALA A 35 17.10 18.85 22.30
N PHE A 36 18.04 19.77 22.07
CA PHE A 36 18.42 20.17 20.71
C PHE A 36 19.02 18.99 19.93
N LYS A 37 19.91 18.20 20.54
CA LYS A 37 20.51 17.02 19.90
C LYS A 37 19.45 15.99 19.50
N ILE A 38 18.51 15.72 20.40
CA ILE A 38 17.39 14.80 20.15
C ILE A 38 16.49 15.35 19.03
N SER A 39 16.19 16.64 19.02
CA SER A 39 15.36 17.24 17.97
C SER A 39 15.98 17.16 16.57
N VAL A 40 17.31 17.25 16.46
CA VAL A 40 18.00 17.11 15.16
C VAL A 40 17.86 15.68 14.65
N TRP A 41 18.10 14.69 15.51
CA TRP A 41 17.90 13.27 15.17
C TRP A 41 16.45 12.97 14.81
N PHE A 42 15.52 13.45 15.62
CA PHE A 42 14.09 13.25 15.39
C PHE A 42 13.64 13.93 14.10
N SER A 43 14.14 15.13 13.79
CA SER A 43 13.87 15.82 12.53
C SER A 43 14.39 15.03 11.34
N GLY A 44 15.62 14.50 11.39
CA GLY A 44 16.18 13.66 10.32
C GLY A 44 15.34 12.40 10.08
N ILE A 45 14.97 11.69 11.15
CA ILE A 45 14.11 10.50 11.08
C ILE A 45 12.74 10.84 10.50
N THR A 46 12.12 11.94 10.96
CA THR A 46 10.78 12.36 10.52
C THR A 46 10.79 12.69 9.04
N VAL A 47 11.78 13.46 8.57
CA VAL A 47 11.92 13.79 7.14
C VAL A 47 12.14 12.53 6.31
N GLY A 48 12.99 11.61 6.78
CA GLY A 48 13.22 10.33 6.10
C GLY A 48 11.94 9.47 6.01
N LEU A 49 11.18 9.37 7.09
CA LEU A 49 9.90 8.64 7.11
C LEU A 49 8.87 9.27 6.18
N VAL A 50 8.73 10.61 6.20
CA VAL A 50 7.81 11.32 5.31
C VAL A 50 8.21 11.11 3.85
N TRP A 51 9.51 11.12 3.55
CA TRP A 51 10.00 10.83 2.19
C TRP A 51 9.65 9.42 1.74
N ILE A 52 9.87 8.42 2.60
CA ILE A 52 9.51 7.02 2.33
C ILE A 52 8.01 6.91 2.10
N LEU A 53 7.18 7.46 2.99
CA LEU A 53 5.72 7.47 2.86
C LEU A 53 5.26 8.08 1.53
N PHE A 54 5.84 9.22 1.14
CA PHE A 54 5.46 9.90 -0.11
C PHE A 54 5.91 9.11 -1.35
N SER A 55 7.11 8.56 -1.32
CA SER A 55 7.61 7.68 -2.39
C SER A 55 6.74 6.44 -2.54
N GLU A 56 6.34 5.84 -1.42
CA GLU A 56 5.55 4.62 -1.37
C GLU A 56 4.10 4.84 -1.78
N TYR A 57 3.56 6.03 -1.46
CA TYR A 57 2.24 6.46 -1.88
C TYR A 57 2.16 6.67 -3.41
N ASN A 58 3.19 7.27 -4.01
CA ASN A 58 3.23 7.54 -5.44
C ASN A 58 3.49 6.27 -6.27
N GLU A 59 4.41 5.41 -5.82
CA GLU A 59 4.78 4.18 -6.52
C GLU A 59 4.75 2.97 -5.57
N PRO A 60 3.55 2.44 -5.27
CA PRO A 60 3.43 1.30 -4.39
C PRO A 60 3.92 0.01 -5.08
N LYS A 61 4.95 -0.60 -4.50
CA LYS A 61 5.47 -1.94 -4.86
C LYS A 61 4.72 -3.02 -4.09
N ASN A 62 4.92 -4.28 -4.49
CA ASN A 62 4.21 -5.41 -3.89
C ASN A 62 4.76 -5.76 -2.48
N ASN A 63 6.05 -5.52 -2.22
CA ASN A 63 6.76 -5.85 -0.98
C ASN A 63 6.99 -4.65 -0.02
N ASN A 64 6.08 -3.70 -0.07
CA ASN A 64 6.17 -2.42 0.61
C ASN A 64 5.78 -2.49 2.11
N LEU A 65 6.30 -1.55 2.93
CA LEU A 65 6.15 -1.55 4.40
C LEU A 65 4.81 -0.95 4.88
N PHE A 66 4.33 0.12 4.24
CA PHE A 66 3.16 0.89 4.66
C PHE A 66 1.98 0.74 3.68
N PHE A 67 2.23 0.72 2.37
CA PHE A 67 1.19 0.69 1.34
C PHE A 67 1.42 -0.44 0.34
N LYS A 68 0.44 -1.36 0.27
CA LYS A 68 0.43 -2.42 -0.75
C LYS A 68 -0.05 -1.88 -2.09
N LYS A 69 0.59 -2.34 -3.16
CA LYS A 69 0.11 -2.13 -4.53
C LYS A 69 -1.32 -2.70 -4.67
N LYS A 70 -2.25 -1.85 -5.11
CA LYS A 70 -3.67 -2.22 -5.29
C LYS A 70 -3.93 -2.98 -6.60
N GLN A 71 -2.95 -2.99 -7.49
CA GLN A 71 -3.02 -3.67 -8.78
C GLN A 71 -2.31 -5.01 -8.68
N ALA A 72 -2.89 -6.05 -9.29
CA ALA A 72 -2.23 -7.34 -9.45
C ALA A 72 -0.97 -7.16 -10.30
N ASP A 73 0.09 -7.89 -9.97
CA ASP A 73 1.25 -7.96 -10.86
C ASP A 73 0.83 -8.65 -12.16
N ILE A 74 1.33 -8.12 -13.28
CA ILE A 74 1.04 -8.67 -14.61
C ILE A 74 1.80 -9.99 -14.70
N PHE A 75 1.09 -11.07 -14.97
CA PHE A 75 1.71 -12.38 -15.17
C PHE A 75 2.68 -12.30 -16.35
N THR A 76 3.89 -12.82 -16.14
CA THR A 76 4.86 -12.98 -17.22
C THR A 76 4.38 -14.04 -18.21
N ASN A 77 4.80 -13.95 -19.48
CA ASN A 77 4.45 -14.96 -20.49
C ASN A 77 4.89 -16.37 -20.04
N GLU A 78 6.02 -16.48 -19.33
CA GLU A 78 6.50 -17.75 -18.76
C GLU A 78 5.57 -18.29 -17.67
N GLU A 79 5.05 -17.44 -16.79
CA GLU A 79 4.04 -17.84 -15.81
C GLU A 79 2.76 -18.30 -16.49
N ILE A 80 2.28 -17.54 -17.48
CA ILE A 80 1.08 -17.89 -18.24
C ILE A 80 1.26 -19.25 -18.91
N GLU A 81 2.41 -19.50 -19.56
CA GLU A 81 2.73 -20.78 -20.17
C GLU A 81 2.75 -21.92 -19.14
N LYS A 82 3.37 -21.69 -17.99
CA LYS A 82 3.41 -22.68 -16.89
C LYS A 82 2.01 -22.98 -16.34
N TRP A 83 1.17 -21.96 -16.20
CA TRP A 83 -0.23 -22.09 -15.79
C TRP A 83 -1.05 -22.86 -16.82
N ASN A 84 -0.79 -22.65 -18.11
CA ASN A 84 -1.52 -23.28 -19.21
C ASN A 84 -1.02 -24.70 -19.53
N LYS A 85 0.20 -25.06 -19.15
CA LYS A 85 0.84 -26.35 -19.44
C LYS A 85 -0.03 -27.59 -19.11
N PRO A 86 -0.75 -27.66 -17.98
CA PRO A 86 -1.61 -28.81 -17.66
C PRO A 86 -2.89 -28.89 -18.52
N TYR A 87 -3.32 -27.77 -19.11
CA TYR A 87 -4.52 -27.68 -19.94
C TYR A 87 -4.22 -27.87 -21.43
N ILE A 88 -2.94 -27.76 -21.82
CA ILE A 88 -2.47 -27.95 -23.19
C ILE A 88 -2.39 -29.45 -23.57
N SER A 89 -2.28 -30.37 -22.59
CA SER A 89 -2.00 -31.78 -22.87
C SER A 89 -3.20 -32.66 -23.22
N ASP A 90 -4.45 -32.26 -22.92
CA ASP A 90 -5.60 -33.19 -23.07
C ASP A 90 -6.77 -32.66 -23.91
N ALA A 91 -6.69 -31.44 -24.44
CA ALA A 91 -7.74 -30.88 -25.28
C ALA A 91 -7.27 -30.73 -26.72
N ASN A 92 -7.39 -31.82 -27.50
CA ASN A 92 -7.97 -31.77 -28.84
C ASN A 92 -7.58 -30.53 -29.69
N ASN A 93 -6.29 -30.20 -29.78
CA ASN A 93 -5.81 -28.97 -30.43
C ASN A 93 -6.21 -28.92 -31.92
N ASN A 94 -6.51 -30.07 -32.50
CA ASN A 94 -7.02 -30.17 -33.86
C ASN A 94 -8.48 -29.69 -34.00
N SER A 95 -9.33 -29.79 -32.97
CA SER A 95 -10.76 -29.43 -33.07
C SER A 95 -11.02 -27.94 -32.85
N VAL A 96 -10.25 -27.27 -31.99
CA VAL A 96 -10.37 -25.82 -31.76
C VAL A 96 -9.81 -25.02 -32.94
N LEU A 97 -8.70 -25.48 -33.53
CA LEU A 97 -8.05 -24.86 -34.70
C LEU A 97 -8.82 -25.13 -36.01
N LEU A 98 -9.56 -26.25 -36.10
CA LEU A 98 -10.53 -26.48 -37.19
C LEU A 98 -11.71 -25.52 -37.09
N ASN A 99 -12.24 -25.33 -35.88
CA ASN A 99 -13.42 -24.49 -35.63
C ASN A 99 -13.14 -22.99 -35.78
N SER A 100 -11.91 -22.51 -35.61
CA SER A 100 -11.58 -21.10 -35.84
C SER A 100 -11.49 -20.74 -37.33
N ASN A 101 -11.16 -21.71 -38.19
CA ASN A 101 -11.03 -21.51 -39.65
C ASN A 101 -12.31 -21.79 -40.46
N LEU A 102 -13.35 -22.38 -39.84
CA LEU A 102 -14.62 -22.66 -40.49
C LEU A 102 -15.52 -21.42 -40.51
N THR A 103 -16.10 -21.11 -41.67
CA THR A 103 -17.10 -20.05 -41.81
C THR A 103 -18.40 -20.45 -41.08
N ALA A 104 -19.19 -19.47 -40.62
CA ALA A 104 -20.44 -19.72 -39.88
C ALA A 104 -21.39 -20.72 -40.59
N ASP A 105 -21.43 -20.70 -41.92
CA ASP A 105 -22.22 -21.64 -42.73
C ASP A 105 -21.70 -23.09 -42.68
N GLU A 106 -20.39 -23.29 -42.58
CA GLU A 106 -19.80 -24.63 -42.51
C GLU A 106 -20.03 -25.25 -41.13
N LYS A 107 -19.97 -24.44 -40.07
CA LYS A 107 -20.35 -24.84 -38.70
C LYS A 107 -21.81 -25.28 -38.62
N ARG A 108 -22.70 -24.53 -39.28
CA ARG A 108 -24.13 -24.87 -39.36
C ARG A 108 -24.37 -26.21 -40.05
N LYS A 109 -23.63 -26.52 -41.13
CA LYS A 109 -23.73 -27.80 -41.84
C LYS A 109 -23.22 -28.99 -41.03
N GLN A 110 -22.19 -28.80 -40.21
CA GLN A 110 -21.68 -29.84 -39.30
C GLN A 110 -22.68 -30.16 -38.19
N LEU A 111 -23.26 -29.14 -37.54
CA LEU A 111 -24.31 -29.34 -36.52
C LEU A 111 -25.51 -30.10 -37.06
N LEU A 112 -25.93 -29.82 -38.30
CA LEU A 112 -27.04 -30.53 -38.93
C LEU A 112 -26.72 -31.99 -39.30
N LYS A 113 -25.44 -32.36 -39.44
CA LYS A 113 -25.03 -33.76 -39.65
C LYS A 113 -25.03 -34.57 -38.36
N GLU A 114 -24.73 -33.95 -37.21
CA GLU A 114 -24.72 -34.63 -35.91
C GLU A 114 -26.12 -34.91 -35.34
N ILE A 115 -27.14 -34.17 -35.80
CA ILE A 115 -28.53 -34.32 -35.35
C ILE A 115 -29.27 -35.48 -36.06
N LYS A 116 -28.67 -36.07 -37.11
CA LYS A 116 -29.27 -37.14 -37.92
C LYS A 116 -28.71 -38.52 -37.58
#